data_AF-B6QBQ4-F1
#
_entry.id   AF-B6QBQ4-F1
#
_cell.length_a   1.000
_cell.length_b   1.000
_cell.length_c   1.000
_cell.angle_alpha   90.00
_cell.angle_beta   90.00
_cell.angle_gamma   90.00
#
_symmetry.space_group_name_H-M   'P 1'
#
loop_
_entity.id
_entity.type
_entity.pdbx_description
1 polymer ?
#
loop_
_entity_poly.entity_id
_entity_poly.type
_entity_poly.pdbx_seq_one_letter_code
_entity_poly.pdbx_strand_id
1 'polypeptide(L)'
;MTNCPEDEIGLLSSCPNCEKQPVNKPSHRTRAYWTVTALAHTGFFLLTLLFFNIFVNLKNPLKQPVQPSPIDHDKHLIGTFASIVKNKIHQLTTVAPMNNHASYKIESHTPDDWNAHLLFGEPSYESDIAWNKLIRPRSFRLHHDEAIRLNLTDSILAQPGEDFATELGIIHNLHCLMLYPDYYYPDSPAEELEYNRVHGFHCLESIRSSMLCYPDLNPHPYFWSDNKYHPVTVSAKVTRQCVDWEGLVPLLETRNIDPKKLMHNTGPPT
;
A
#
# COMPACT_ATOMS: atom_id res chain seq x y z
N MET A 1 74.02 37.14 -5.09
CA MET A 1 74.83 36.76 -3.91
C MET A 1 73.93 35.89 -3.04
N THR A 2 74.07 34.57 -3.21
CA THR A 2 74.55 33.63 -2.16
C THR A 2 73.46 33.37 -1.12
N ASN A 3 72.60 32.34 -1.30
CA ASN A 3 72.86 30.96 -0.89
C ASN A 3 73.97 30.84 0.16
N CYS A 4 73.60 30.54 1.41
CA CYS A 4 74.15 29.42 2.15
C CYS A 4 73.23 28.98 3.30
N PRO A 5 73.32 27.71 3.73
CA PRO A 5 72.33 26.97 4.51
C PRO A 5 72.82 26.72 5.95
N GLU A 6 72.25 25.70 6.59
CA GLU A 6 72.87 24.89 7.66
C GLU A 6 72.78 25.54 9.06
N ASP A 7 71.93 25.02 9.97
CA ASP A 7 71.91 23.73 10.66
C ASP A 7 72.20 23.94 12.16
N GLU A 8 71.18 23.75 13.00
CA GLU A 8 71.25 23.89 14.46
C GLU A 8 72.24 22.91 15.14
N ILE A 9 72.95 22.10 14.36
CA ILE A 9 73.90 21.10 14.85
C ILE A 9 75.27 21.75 15.15
N GLY A 10 75.58 22.92 14.58
CA GLY A 10 76.87 23.62 14.79
C GLY A 10 76.97 24.48 16.05
N LEU A 11 75.86 24.83 16.72
CA LEU A 11 75.88 25.75 17.86
C LEU A 11 76.09 25.07 19.23
N LEU A 12 76.05 23.74 19.29
CA LEU A 12 76.21 22.97 20.52
C LEU A 12 77.64 22.48 20.79
N SER A 13 78.60 22.70 19.89
CA SER A 13 79.98 22.24 20.06
C SER A 13 80.90 23.19 20.85
N SER A 14 80.39 24.31 21.36
CA SER A 14 81.24 25.38 21.92
C SER A 14 81.00 25.72 23.38
N CYS A 15 80.32 24.87 24.18
CA CYS A 15 80.12 25.14 25.60
C CYS A 15 80.93 24.17 26.49
N PRO A 16 82.04 24.62 27.14
CA PRO A 16 82.93 23.73 27.88
C PRO A 16 82.39 23.25 29.24
N ASN A 17 81.20 23.68 29.67
CA ASN A 17 80.72 23.49 31.05
C ASN A 17 79.22 23.14 31.22
N CYS A 18 78.56 22.56 30.21
CA CYS A 18 77.20 22.04 30.40
C CYS A 18 77.23 20.61 30.94
N GLU A 19 77.14 20.48 32.27
CA GLU A 19 76.89 19.21 32.95
C GLU A 19 75.54 18.64 32.48
N LYS A 20 75.55 17.48 31.83
CA LYS A 20 74.33 16.83 31.31
C LYS A 20 73.46 16.38 32.48
N GLN A 21 72.43 17.15 32.81
CA GLN A 21 71.35 16.65 33.66
C GLN A 21 70.63 15.48 32.95
N PRO A 22 70.30 14.39 33.64
CA PRO A 22 69.54 13.30 33.04
C PRO A 22 68.15 13.81 32.65
N VAL A 23 67.89 13.89 31.35
CA VAL A 23 66.56 14.18 30.82
C VAL A 23 65.67 12.99 31.18
N ASN A 24 64.90 13.11 32.27
CA ASN A 24 63.80 12.19 32.55
C ASN A 24 62.81 12.32 31.39
N LYS A 25 62.81 11.33 30.47
CA LYS A 25 61.85 11.29 29.37
C LYS A 25 60.44 11.27 29.99
N PRO A 26 59.57 12.24 29.65
CA PRO A 26 58.21 12.25 30.19
C PRO A 26 57.53 10.93 29.79
N SER A 27 56.71 10.36 30.69
CA SER A 27 56.24 8.97 30.60
C SER A 27 55.65 8.61 29.23
N HIS A 28 54.97 9.56 28.59
CA HIS A 28 54.39 9.45 27.25
C HIS A 28 55.39 9.26 26.09
N ARG A 29 56.70 9.37 26.30
CA ARG A 29 57.74 9.09 25.28
C ARG A 29 58.41 7.72 25.46
N THR A 30 57.92 6.90 26.38
CA THR A 30 58.41 5.54 26.59
C THR A 30 57.58 4.52 25.81
N ARG A 31 58.24 3.49 25.26
CA ARG A 31 57.56 2.38 24.57
C ARG A 31 56.59 1.65 25.51
N ALA A 32 56.90 1.60 26.80
CA ALA A 32 56.04 1.05 27.84
C ALA A 32 54.71 1.83 27.98
N TYR A 33 54.73 3.17 27.92
CA TYR A 33 53.50 3.95 27.94
C TYR A 33 52.63 3.64 26.73
N TRP A 34 53.14 3.79 25.51
CA TRP A 34 52.35 3.54 24.30
C TRP A 34 51.82 2.11 24.19
N THR A 35 52.56 1.12 24.69
CA THR A 35 52.08 -0.27 24.74
C THR A 35 50.93 -0.45 25.73
N VAL A 36 51.02 0.15 26.93
CA VAL A 36 49.93 0.13 27.91
C VAL A 36 48.72 0.91 27.40
N THR A 37 48.91 2.08 26.81
CA THR A 37 47.82 2.89 26.24
C THR A 37 47.14 2.16 25.09
N ALA A 38 47.91 1.50 24.21
CA ALA A 38 47.37 0.69 23.13
C ALA A 38 46.56 -0.50 23.67
N LEU A 39 47.09 -1.23 24.67
CA LEU A 39 46.38 -2.34 25.32
C LEU A 39 45.08 -1.89 26.01
N ALA A 40 45.09 -0.70 26.63
CA ALA A 40 43.90 -0.13 27.25
C ALA A 40 42.85 0.28 26.21
N HIS A 41 43.27 0.87 25.09
CA HIS A 41 42.35 1.26 24.00
C HIS A 41 41.80 0.04 23.26
N THR A 42 42.62 -0.98 22.99
CA THR A 42 42.14 -2.24 22.42
C THR A 42 41.21 -2.98 23.38
N GLY A 43 41.54 -3.00 24.68
CA GLY A 43 40.66 -3.56 25.72
C GLY A 43 39.31 -2.83 25.78
N PHE A 44 39.31 -1.50 25.77
CA PHE A 44 38.09 -0.70 25.75
C PHE A 44 37.26 -0.94 24.48
N PHE A 45 37.91 -1.01 23.32
CA PHE A 45 37.24 -1.28 22.04
C PHE A 45 36.63 -2.70 21.98
N LEU A 46 37.34 -3.70 22.51
CA LEU A 46 36.79 -5.05 22.63
C LEU A 46 35.61 -5.09 23.61
N LEU A 47 35.68 -4.33 24.70
CA LEU A 47 34.59 -4.23 25.67
C LEU A 47 33.36 -3.55 25.05
N THR A 48 33.52 -2.47 24.30
CA THR A 48 32.41 -1.80 23.61
C THR A 48 31.81 -2.67 22.52
N LEU A 49 32.61 -3.43 21.77
CA LEU A 49 32.12 -4.42 20.80
C LEU A 49 31.34 -5.55 21.48
N LEU A 50 31.79 -6.01 22.65
CA LEU A 50 31.06 -6.99 23.46
C LEU A 50 29.72 -6.43 23.95
N PHE A 51 29.71 -5.22 24.51
CA PHE A 51 28.47 -4.56 24.94
C PHE A 51 27.53 -4.29 23.78
N PHE A 52 28.03 -3.88 22.61
CA PHE A 52 27.22 -3.67 21.41
C PHE A 52 26.62 -5.00 20.92
N ASN A 53 27.41 -6.08 20.86
CA ASN A 53 26.89 -7.41 20.52
C ASN A 53 25.84 -7.90 21.52
N ILE A 54 26.05 -7.69 22.82
CA ILE A 54 25.09 -8.07 23.87
C ILE A 54 23.81 -7.25 23.73
N PHE A 55 23.90 -5.94 23.53
CA PHE A 55 22.74 -5.04 23.40
C PHE A 55 21.94 -5.31 22.12
N VAL A 56 22.63 -5.58 21.00
CA VAL A 56 22.00 -5.99 19.74
C VAL A 56 21.31 -7.35 19.89
N ASN A 57 21.94 -8.33 20.54
CA ASN A 57 21.33 -9.65 20.78
C ASN A 57 20.20 -9.62 21.82
N LEU A 58 20.23 -8.74 22.82
CA LEU A 58 19.15 -8.56 23.80
C LEU A 58 17.93 -7.86 23.21
N LYS A 59 18.12 -6.93 22.27
CA LYS A 59 17.01 -6.23 21.59
C LYS A 59 16.43 -6.99 20.39
N ASN A 60 17.21 -7.89 19.78
CA ASN A 60 16.72 -8.84 18.79
C ASN A 60 16.72 -10.25 19.40
N PRO A 61 15.70 -10.63 20.21
CA PRO A 61 15.43 -12.04 20.36
C PRO A 61 15.21 -12.54 18.94
N LEU A 62 16.07 -13.43 18.46
CA LEU A 62 15.92 -14.11 17.19
C LEU A 62 14.45 -14.51 17.09
N LYS A 63 13.67 -13.83 16.24
CA LYS A 63 12.46 -14.43 15.68
C LYS A 63 13.01 -15.60 14.92
N GLN A 64 13.13 -16.75 15.58
CA GLN A 64 13.45 -17.98 14.91
C GLN A 64 12.44 -18.06 13.76
N PRO A 65 12.88 -18.23 12.51
CA PRO A 65 11.94 -18.51 11.45
C PRO A 65 11.17 -19.73 11.92
N VAL A 66 9.87 -19.54 12.18
CA VAL A 66 8.98 -20.64 12.54
C VAL A 66 9.14 -21.65 11.42
N GLN A 67 9.83 -22.75 11.72
CA GLN A 67 9.93 -23.84 10.77
C GLN A 67 8.49 -24.29 10.52
N PRO A 68 8.00 -24.29 9.27
CA PRO A 68 6.66 -24.77 9.00
C PRO A 68 6.62 -26.25 9.40
N SER A 69 6.10 -26.51 10.59
CA SER A 69 5.63 -27.84 10.91
C SER A 69 4.52 -28.14 9.91
N PRO A 70 4.51 -29.30 9.23
CA PRO A 70 3.39 -29.71 8.41
C PRO A 70 2.24 -30.09 9.34
N ILE A 71 1.63 -29.09 9.97
CA ILE A 71 0.38 -29.22 10.68
C ILE A 71 -0.67 -29.02 9.61
N ASP A 72 -1.40 -30.11 9.33
CA ASP A 72 -2.62 -30.09 8.53
C ASP A 72 -3.70 -29.38 9.35
N HIS A 73 -3.57 -28.05 9.42
CA HIS A 73 -4.58 -27.16 9.94
C HIS A 73 -5.77 -27.28 8.99
N ASP A 74 -6.82 -27.96 9.45
CA ASP A 74 -8.14 -27.98 8.83
C ASP A 74 -8.35 -28.93 7.64
N LYS A 75 -8.14 -30.23 7.86
CA LYS A 75 -8.71 -31.30 7.01
C LYS A 75 -10.20 -31.13 6.64
N HIS A 76 -10.95 -30.38 7.45
CA HIS A 76 -12.36 -30.09 7.21
C HIS A 76 -12.61 -28.94 6.23
N LEU A 77 -11.62 -28.08 5.96
CA LEU A 77 -11.69 -26.98 4.99
C LEU A 77 -11.25 -27.41 3.59
N ILE A 78 -10.53 -28.53 3.47
CA ILE A 78 -10.15 -29.10 2.18
C ILE A 78 -11.37 -29.81 1.59
N GLY A 79 -12.10 -29.10 0.71
CA GLY A 79 -13.21 -29.68 -0.04
C GLY A 79 -12.76 -30.89 -0.87
N THR A 80 -13.63 -31.89 -1.03
CA THR A 80 -13.38 -33.01 -1.94
C THR A 80 -13.20 -32.49 -3.37
N PHE A 81 -12.46 -33.21 -4.23
CA PHE A 81 -12.31 -32.83 -5.64
C PHE A 81 -13.67 -32.56 -6.32
N ALA A 82 -14.67 -33.41 -6.05
CA ALA A 82 -16.03 -33.20 -6.53
C ALA A 82 -16.67 -31.90 -6.02
N SER A 83 -16.45 -31.54 -4.75
CA SER A 83 -16.90 -30.27 -4.18
C SER A 83 -16.17 -29.07 -4.81
N ILE A 84 -14.86 -29.18 -5.03
CA ILE A 84 -14.06 -28.12 -5.66
C ILE A 84 -14.54 -27.87 -7.08
N VAL A 85 -14.74 -28.94 -7.86
CA VAL A 85 -15.25 -28.85 -9.24
C VAL A 85 -16.66 -28.27 -9.26
N LYS A 86 -17.55 -28.73 -8.37
CA LYS A 86 -18.92 -28.22 -8.28
C LYS A 86 -18.95 -26.73 -7.91
N ASN A 87 -18.12 -26.30 -6.96
CA ASN A 87 -18.02 -24.89 -6.57
C ASN A 87 -17.48 -24.03 -7.72
N LYS A 88 -16.48 -24.52 -8.45
CA LYS A 88 -15.91 -23.80 -9.60
C LYS A 88 -16.90 -23.68 -10.76
N ILE A 89 -17.69 -24.74 -11.02
CA ILE A 89 -18.81 -24.69 -11.98
C ILE A 89 -19.86 -23.69 -11.52
N HIS A 90 -20.19 -23.65 -10.23
CA HIS A 90 -21.17 -22.69 -9.72
C HIS A 90 -20.69 -21.23 -9.86
N GLN A 91 -19.41 -20.97 -9.61
CA GLN A 91 -18.78 -19.66 -9.88
C GLN A 91 -18.85 -19.28 -11.37
N LEU A 92 -18.66 -20.25 -12.29
CA LEU A 92 -18.82 -20.02 -13.73
C LEU A 92 -20.28 -19.76 -14.15
N THR A 93 -21.27 -20.19 -13.36
CA THR A 93 -22.70 -19.94 -13.60
C THR A 93 -23.21 -18.62 -13.00
N THR A 94 -22.34 -17.77 -12.48
CA THR A 94 -22.72 -16.46 -11.95
C THR A 94 -23.37 -15.59 -13.04
N VAL A 95 -24.42 -14.84 -12.66
CA VAL A 95 -25.37 -14.26 -13.62
C VAL A 95 -24.87 -12.95 -14.25
N ALA A 96 -23.82 -12.33 -13.71
CA ALA A 96 -23.34 -11.04 -14.19
C ALA A 96 -22.67 -11.16 -15.59
N PRO A 97 -23.08 -10.35 -16.59
CA PRO A 97 -22.62 -10.49 -17.97
C PRO A 97 -21.10 -10.37 -18.17
N MET A 98 -20.43 -9.58 -17.32
CA MET A 98 -19.00 -9.33 -17.45
C MET A 98 -18.12 -10.43 -16.85
N ASN A 99 -18.68 -11.41 -16.12
CA ASN A 99 -17.87 -12.43 -15.46
C ASN A 99 -17.12 -13.34 -16.44
N ASN A 100 -17.66 -13.58 -17.63
CA ASN A 100 -16.98 -14.36 -18.67
C ASN A 100 -16.01 -13.55 -19.54
N HIS A 101 -16.00 -12.23 -19.37
CA HIS A 101 -15.19 -11.30 -20.16
C HIS A 101 -14.01 -10.75 -19.35
N ALA A 102 -14.09 -10.77 -18.02
CA ALA A 102 -13.01 -10.33 -17.14
C ALA A 102 -11.85 -11.34 -17.15
N SER A 103 -10.64 -10.83 -17.41
CA SER A 103 -9.39 -11.52 -17.11
C SER A 103 -8.98 -11.27 -15.65
N TYR A 104 -8.13 -12.14 -15.12
CA TYR A 104 -7.64 -12.05 -13.75
C TYR A 104 -6.11 -12.14 -13.71
N LYS A 105 -5.48 -11.44 -12.77
CA LYS A 105 -4.04 -11.47 -12.49
C LYS A 105 -3.77 -11.74 -11.02
N ILE A 106 -2.62 -12.34 -10.73
CA ILE A 106 -2.13 -12.47 -9.36
C ILE A 106 -1.29 -11.23 -9.04
N GLU A 107 -1.68 -10.51 -8.00
CA GLU A 107 -0.96 -9.34 -7.52
C GLU A 107 -0.38 -9.65 -6.13
N SER A 108 0.87 -9.26 -5.92
CA SER A 108 1.54 -9.39 -4.63
C SER A 108 1.91 -8.01 -4.14
N HIS A 109 1.37 -7.66 -2.98
CA HIS A 109 1.52 -6.33 -2.43
C HIS A 109 2.67 -6.24 -1.44
N THR A 110 3.27 -5.06 -1.38
CA THR A 110 4.23 -4.68 -0.32
C THR A 110 3.51 -4.00 0.85
N PRO A 111 4.14 -3.88 2.03
CA PRO A 111 3.52 -3.16 3.16
C PRO A 111 3.10 -1.72 2.85
N ASP A 112 3.77 -1.06 1.90
CA ASP A 112 3.57 0.36 1.58
C ASP A 112 2.49 0.58 0.49
N ASP A 113 1.92 -0.49 -0.06
CA ASP A 113 0.97 -0.41 -1.18
C ASP A 113 -0.40 0.21 -0.80
N TRP A 114 -0.68 0.39 0.49
CA TRP A 114 -1.85 1.15 0.97
C TRP A 114 -1.60 2.66 1.06
N ASN A 115 -0.63 3.20 0.32
CA ASN A 115 -0.51 4.64 0.16
C ASN A 115 -1.72 5.20 -0.58
N ALA A 116 -2.67 5.73 0.20
CA ALA A 116 -3.94 6.23 -0.27
C ALA A 116 -3.92 7.72 -0.67
N HIS A 117 -2.79 8.43 -0.56
CA HIS A 117 -2.75 9.89 -0.68
C HIS A 117 -3.28 10.45 -2.01
N LEU A 118 -3.07 9.77 -3.13
CA LEU A 118 -3.56 10.26 -4.43
C LEU A 118 -5.08 10.18 -4.57
N LEU A 119 -5.72 9.16 -4.01
CA LEU A 119 -7.16 8.93 -4.16
C LEU A 119 -7.98 9.44 -2.97
N PHE A 120 -7.41 9.39 -1.76
CA PHE A 120 -8.09 9.69 -0.49
C PHE A 120 -7.38 10.79 0.32
N GLY A 121 -6.41 11.49 -0.27
CA GLY A 121 -5.82 12.69 0.32
C GLY A 121 -6.70 13.93 0.14
N GLU A 122 -6.14 15.11 0.37
CA GLU A 122 -6.83 16.36 0.00
C GLU A 122 -7.18 16.35 -1.50
N PRO A 123 -8.41 16.74 -1.88
CA PRO A 123 -8.83 16.70 -3.27
C PRO A 123 -7.99 17.66 -4.11
N SER A 124 -7.52 17.16 -5.25
CA SER A 124 -6.69 17.88 -6.21
C SER A 124 -7.09 17.54 -7.65
N TYR A 125 -6.55 18.29 -8.61
CA TYR A 125 -6.75 17.98 -10.02
C TYR A 125 -6.26 16.57 -10.40
N GLU A 126 -5.15 16.14 -9.80
CA GLU A 126 -4.57 14.82 -10.01
C GLU A 126 -5.44 13.72 -9.40
N SER A 127 -6.00 13.94 -8.21
CA SER A 127 -6.94 12.98 -7.60
C SER A 127 -8.20 12.82 -8.44
N ASP A 128 -8.73 13.92 -8.99
CA ASP A 128 -9.90 13.90 -9.86
C ASP A 128 -9.62 13.12 -11.15
N ILE A 129 -8.45 13.27 -11.76
CA ILE A 129 -8.04 12.46 -12.92
C ILE A 129 -7.97 10.98 -12.54
N ALA A 130 -7.34 10.66 -11.40
CA ALA A 130 -7.17 9.29 -10.95
C ALA A 130 -8.54 8.61 -10.70
N TRP A 131 -9.46 9.27 -10.00
CA TRP A 131 -10.83 8.78 -9.82
C TRP A 131 -11.58 8.64 -11.14
N ASN A 132 -11.53 9.65 -12.02
CA ASN A 132 -12.19 9.58 -13.32
C ASN A 132 -11.67 8.43 -14.20
N LYS A 133 -10.41 8.03 -14.06
CA LYS A 133 -9.86 6.85 -14.75
C LYS A 133 -10.42 5.54 -14.19
N LEU A 134 -10.76 5.49 -12.90
CA LEU A 134 -11.29 4.30 -12.23
C LEU A 134 -12.80 4.12 -12.42
N ILE A 135 -13.57 5.20 -12.50
CA ILE A 135 -15.04 5.12 -12.49
C ILE A 135 -15.68 5.30 -13.87
N ARG A 136 -14.88 5.32 -14.95
CA ARG A 136 -15.40 5.39 -16.32
C ARG A 136 -15.33 4.03 -17.02
N PRO A 137 -16.37 3.68 -17.80
CA PRO A 137 -17.60 4.45 -18.04
C PRO A 137 -18.57 4.43 -16.84
N ARG A 138 -19.35 5.50 -16.64
CA ARG A 138 -20.32 5.61 -15.53
C ARG A 138 -21.66 4.90 -15.78
N SER A 139 -21.90 4.49 -17.02
CA SER A 139 -23.13 3.81 -17.40
C SER A 139 -22.78 2.59 -18.24
N PHE A 140 -23.59 1.56 -18.10
CA PHE A 140 -23.40 0.27 -18.74
C PHE A 140 -24.70 -0.16 -19.42
N ARG A 141 -24.62 -0.39 -20.73
CA ARG A 141 -25.70 -0.91 -21.56
C ARG A 141 -25.80 -2.41 -21.34
N LEU A 142 -26.88 -2.81 -20.68
CA LEU A 142 -27.26 -4.19 -20.47
C LEU A 142 -28.11 -4.65 -21.66
N HIS A 143 -27.72 -5.73 -22.33
CA HIS A 143 -28.50 -6.17 -23.48
C HIS A 143 -29.87 -6.70 -23.07
N HIS A 144 -30.84 -6.61 -23.97
CA HIS A 144 -32.22 -7.01 -23.72
C HIS A 144 -32.36 -8.44 -23.14
N ASP A 145 -31.65 -9.41 -23.70
CA ASP A 145 -31.65 -10.81 -23.25
C ASP A 145 -31.00 -10.97 -21.86
N GLU A 146 -29.91 -10.23 -21.60
CA GLU A 146 -29.27 -10.16 -20.29
C GLU A 146 -30.22 -9.58 -19.24
N ALA A 147 -30.96 -8.52 -19.57
CA ALA A 147 -31.94 -7.89 -18.71
C ALA A 147 -33.11 -8.83 -18.37
N ILE A 148 -33.64 -9.57 -19.35
CA ILE A 148 -34.67 -10.60 -19.11
C ILE A 148 -34.14 -11.67 -18.14
N ARG A 149 -32.95 -12.21 -18.41
CA ARG A 149 -32.34 -13.26 -17.58
C ARG A 149 -32.08 -12.80 -16.15
N LEU A 150 -31.75 -11.52 -15.97
CA LEU A 150 -31.48 -10.91 -14.67
C LEU A 150 -32.73 -10.33 -13.99
N ASN A 151 -33.89 -10.35 -14.66
CA ASN A 151 -35.11 -9.67 -14.20
C ASN A 151 -34.88 -8.18 -13.92
N LEU A 152 -34.25 -7.48 -14.87
CA LEU A 152 -33.91 -6.04 -14.83
C LEU A 152 -34.60 -5.26 -15.96
N THR A 153 -35.70 -5.77 -16.51
CA THR A 153 -36.46 -5.13 -17.61
C THR A 153 -37.28 -3.93 -17.16
N ASP A 154 -37.32 -3.66 -15.86
CA ASP A 154 -37.89 -2.45 -15.25
C ASP A 154 -36.89 -1.27 -15.21
N SER A 155 -35.64 -1.49 -15.61
CA SER A 155 -34.67 -0.40 -15.77
C SER A 155 -35.01 0.52 -16.95
N ILE A 156 -34.32 1.67 -17.01
CA ILE A 156 -34.52 2.67 -18.06
C ILE A 156 -34.04 2.09 -19.41
N LEU A 157 -34.84 2.24 -20.47
CA LEU A 157 -34.43 1.87 -21.82
C LEU A 157 -33.30 2.79 -22.33
N ALA A 158 -32.22 2.17 -22.80
CA ALA A 158 -31.07 2.86 -23.36
C ALA A 158 -31.32 3.17 -24.84
N GLN A 159 -31.78 4.39 -25.15
CA GLN A 159 -32.06 4.77 -26.54
C GLN A 159 -30.78 5.01 -27.37
N PRO A 160 -30.82 4.74 -28.69
CA PRO A 160 -31.83 3.93 -29.39
C PRO A 160 -31.69 2.43 -29.08
N GLY A 161 -32.77 1.66 -29.26
CA GLY A 161 -32.77 0.20 -29.11
C GLY A 161 -33.63 -0.31 -27.95
N GLU A 162 -33.48 -1.60 -27.65
CA GLU A 162 -34.25 -2.35 -26.63
C GLU A 162 -33.39 -2.77 -25.42
N ASP A 163 -32.16 -2.28 -25.38
CA ASP A 163 -31.22 -2.49 -24.28
C ASP A 163 -31.57 -1.57 -23.10
N PHE A 164 -31.05 -1.92 -21.93
CA PHE A 164 -31.34 -1.24 -20.68
C PHE A 164 -30.11 -0.51 -20.15
N ALA A 165 -30.32 0.69 -19.61
CA ALA A 165 -29.30 1.46 -18.94
C ALA A 165 -29.15 0.95 -17.51
N THR A 166 -27.92 0.63 -17.13
CA THR A 166 -27.56 0.19 -15.79
C THR A 166 -26.22 0.80 -15.39
N GLU A 167 -25.79 0.54 -14.17
CA GLU A 167 -24.42 0.77 -13.73
C GLU A 167 -23.83 -0.56 -13.24
N LEU A 168 -22.54 -0.79 -13.49
CA LEU A 168 -21.88 -1.97 -12.93
C LEU A 168 -21.60 -1.75 -11.45
N GLY A 169 -21.89 -2.77 -10.64
CA GLY A 169 -21.74 -2.68 -9.18
C GLY A 169 -20.34 -2.25 -8.72
N ILE A 170 -19.26 -2.66 -9.40
CA ILE A 170 -17.90 -2.21 -9.07
C ILE A 170 -17.71 -0.69 -9.31
N ILE A 171 -18.29 -0.15 -10.38
CA ILE A 171 -18.20 1.28 -10.70
C ILE A 171 -19.03 2.10 -9.70
N HIS A 172 -20.26 1.64 -9.41
CA HIS A 172 -21.10 2.20 -8.35
C HIS A 172 -20.34 2.26 -7.01
N ASN A 173 -19.76 1.14 -6.59
CA ASN A 173 -19.03 1.04 -5.33
C ASN A 173 -17.80 1.96 -5.29
N LEU A 174 -17.05 2.07 -6.40
CA LEU A 174 -15.89 2.97 -6.48
C LEU A 174 -16.31 4.44 -6.47
N HIS A 175 -17.37 4.81 -7.19
CA HIS A 175 -17.88 6.18 -7.21
C HIS A 175 -18.33 6.64 -5.82
N CYS A 176 -18.99 5.75 -5.08
CA CYS A 176 -19.42 5.98 -3.70
C CYS A 176 -18.26 6.24 -2.71
N LEU A 177 -17.01 5.91 -3.05
CA LEU A 177 -15.84 6.17 -2.20
C LEU A 177 -15.29 7.61 -2.32
N MET A 178 -15.79 8.40 -3.27
CA MET A 178 -15.41 9.81 -3.43
C MET A 178 -16.12 10.70 -2.39
N LEU A 179 -15.47 10.98 -1.26
CA LEU A 179 -16.09 11.64 -0.11
C LEU A 179 -15.45 13.01 0.21
N TYR A 180 -15.76 14.03 -0.59
CA TYR A 180 -15.34 15.43 -0.31
C TYR A 180 -16.48 16.41 -0.59
N PRO A 181 -17.53 16.44 0.25
CA PRO A 181 -18.69 17.29 0.00
C PRO A 181 -18.33 18.78 -0.09
N ASP A 182 -17.45 19.26 0.80
CA ASP A 182 -17.02 20.66 0.79
C ASP A 182 -16.25 21.06 -0.48
N TYR A 183 -15.62 20.09 -1.16
CA TYR A 183 -14.88 20.32 -2.40
C TYR A 183 -15.77 20.22 -3.63
N TYR A 184 -16.64 19.20 -3.69
CA TYR A 184 -17.49 18.94 -4.85
C TYR A 184 -18.79 19.75 -4.82
N TYR A 185 -19.21 20.22 -3.65
CA TYR A 185 -20.48 20.93 -3.42
C TYR A 185 -20.29 22.16 -2.49
N PRO A 186 -19.32 23.06 -2.76
CA PRO A 186 -18.93 24.13 -1.83
C PRO A 186 -20.05 25.13 -1.51
N ASP A 187 -20.98 25.33 -2.44
CA ASP A 187 -22.08 26.30 -2.35
C ASP A 187 -23.46 25.64 -2.24
N SER A 188 -23.52 24.33 -2.01
CA SER A 188 -24.79 23.61 -1.98
C SER A 188 -25.62 23.95 -0.74
N PRO A 189 -26.95 24.13 -0.89
CA PRO A 189 -27.83 24.37 0.24
C PRO A 189 -27.83 23.18 1.20
N ALA A 190 -28.16 23.44 2.47
CA ALA A 190 -28.17 22.42 3.51
C ALA A 190 -29.03 21.19 3.18
N GLU A 191 -30.13 21.37 2.43
CA GLU A 191 -30.98 20.28 1.96
C GLU A 191 -30.25 19.36 0.96
N GLU A 192 -29.48 19.92 0.03
CA GLU A 192 -28.68 19.14 -0.91
C GLU A 192 -27.52 18.42 -0.21
N LEU A 193 -26.85 19.09 0.74
CA LEU A 193 -25.81 18.47 1.56
C LEU A 193 -26.37 17.30 2.39
N GLU A 194 -27.55 17.47 2.97
CA GLU A 194 -28.24 16.40 3.70
C GLU A 194 -28.66 15.25 2.78
N TYR A 195 -29.18 15.57 1.59
CA TYR A 195 -29.48 14.57 0.57
C TYR A 195 -28.22 13.76 0.19
N ASN A 196 -27.10 14.42 -0.09
CA ASN A 196 -25.84 13.78 -0.44
C ASN A 196 -25.29 12.93 0.73
N ARG A 197 -25.47 13.40 1.98
CA ARG A 197 -25.10 12.63 3.17
C ARG A 197 -25.92 11.34 3.30
N VAL A 198 -27.24 11.42 3.10
CA VAL A 198 -28.14 10.26 3.11
C VAL A 198 -27.88 9.34 1.92
N HIS A 199 -27.56 9.90 0.75
CA HIS A 199 -27.11 9.15 -0.42
C HIS A 199 -25.86 8.32 -0.08
N GLY A 200 -24.89 8.94 0.61
CA GLY A 200 -23.70 8.26 1.12
C GLY A 200 -24.01 7.02 1.98
N PHE A 201 -25.11 7.01 2.74
CA PHE A 201 -25.45 5.86 3.59
C PHE A 201 -25.86 4.61 2.81
N HIS A 202 -26.68 4.74 1.76
CA HIS A 202 -27.00 3.57 0.94
C HIS A 202 -25.79 3.13 0.10
N CYS A 203 -24.94 4.07 -0.30
CA CYS A 203 -23.66 3.81 -0.94
C CYS A 203 -22.80 2.90 -0.05
N LEU A 204 -22.64 3.25 1.22
CA LEU A 204 -21.90 2.43 2.19
C LEU A 204 -22.54 1.04 2.38
N GLU A 205 -23.87 0.96 2.41
CA GLU A 205 -24.58 -0.31 2.50
C GLU A 205 -24.39 -1.20 1.25
N SER A 206 -24.38 -0.60 0.06
CA SER A 206 -24.11 -1.30 -1.21
C SER A 206 -22.69 -1.86 -1.25
N ILE A 207 -21.70 -1.07 -0.82
CA ILE A 207 -20.30 -1.50 -0.70
C ILE A 207 -20.19 -2.66 0.31
N ARG A 208 -20.75 -2.49 1.51
CA ARG A 208 -20.73 -3.51 2.57
C ARG A 208 -21.34 -4.83 2.09
N SER A 209 -22.51 -4.76 1.46
CA SER A 209 -23.21 -5.93 0.92
C SER A 209 -22.44 -6.58 -0.23
N SER A 210 -21.84 -5.79 -1.12
CA SER A 210 -20.98 -6.30 -2.20
C SER A 210 -19.74 -7.02 -1.67
N MET A 211 -19.11 -6.50 -0.62
CA MET A 211 -17.95 -7.13 0.02
C MET A 211 -18.30 -8.47 0.69
N LEU A 212 -19.55 -8.67 1.13
CA LEU A 212 -19.99 -9.97 1.63
C LEU A 212 -20.26 -10.98 0.51
N CYS A 213 -20.68 -10.53 -0.67
CA CYS A 213 -20.86 -11.38 -1.85
C CYS A 213 -19.52 -11.77 -2.49
N TYR A 214 -18.53 -10.87 -2.43
CA TYR A 214 -17.21 -11.05 -3.03
C TYR A 214 -16.10 -10.72 -2.00
N PRO A 215 -15.94 -11.53 -0.94
CA PRO A 215 -15.02 -11.22 0.14
C PRO A 215 -13.55 -11.43 -0.25
N ASP A 216 -12.68 -10.57 0.27
CA ASP A 216 -11.24 -10.84 0.32
C ASP A 216 -10.96 -11.84 1.44
N LEU A 217 -10.71 -13.10 1.06
CA LEU A 217 -10.40 -14.18 1.99
C LEU A 217 -8.90 -14.33 2.27
N ASN A 218 -8.06 -13.43 1.74
CA ASN A 218 -6.63 -13.50 1.97
C ASN A 218 -6.27 -12.92 3.35
N PRO A 219 -5.47 -13.62 4.17
CA PRO A 219 -5.12 -13.14 5.49
C PRO A 219 -4.15 -11.96 5.39
N HIS A 220 -4.52 -10.85 6.03
CA HIS A 220 -3.65 -9.70 6.15
C HIS A 220 -2.80 -9.77 7.43
N PRO A 221 -1.47 -9.72 7.33
CA PRO A 221 -0.59 -9.81 8.49
C PRO A 221 -0.61 -8.54 9.35
N TYR A 222 -0.51 -8.72 10.67
CA TYR A 222 -0.30 -7.65 11.64
C TYR A 222 1.19 -7.39 11.86
N PHE A 223 1.55 -6.11 12.07
CA PHE A 223 2.89 -5.66 12.42
C PHE A 223 2.85 -4.65 13.54
N TRP A 224 3.96 -4.55 14.29
CA TRP A 224 4.19 -3.47 15.22
C TRP A 224 4.52 -2.19 14.45
N SER A 225 3.99 -1.06 14.89
CA SER A 225 4.29 0.25 14.32
C SER A 225 4.81 1.21 15.39
N ASP A 226 5.56 2.21 14.97
CA ASP A 226 6.04 3.29 15.85
C ASP A 226 4.95 4.35 16.14
N ASN A 227 3.74 4.17 15.59
CA ASN A 227 2.60 5.04 15.87
C ASN A 227 2.03 4.74 17.25
N LYS A 228 2.21 5.68 18.19
CA LYS A 228 1.71 5.57 19.57
C LYS A 228 0.19 5.35 19.70
N TYR A 229 -0.61 5.74 18.71
CA TYR A 229 -2.06 5.53 18.70
C TYR A 229 -2.48 4.22 18.02
N HIS A 230 -1.62 3.69 17.14
CA HIS A 230 -1.83 2.43 16.42
C HIS A 230 -0.59 1.53 16.54
N PRO A 231 -0.27 1.02 17.75
CA PRO A 231 0.94 0.25 17.99
C PRO A 231 0.96 -1.08 17.21
N VAL A 232 -0.21 -1.60 16.83
CA VAL A 232 -0.36 -2.70 15.89
C VAL A 232 -1.10 -2.19 14.66
N THR A 233 -0.53 -2.45 13.49
CA THR A 233 -1.14 -2.13 12.20
C THR A 233 -1.35 -3.39 11.38
N VAL A 234 -2.41 -3.41 10.59
CA VAL A 234 -2.59 -4.41 9.52
C VAL A 234 -1.82 -3.94 8.29
N SER A 235 -1.30 -4.87 7.51
CA SER A 235 -0.47 -4.56 6.33
C SER A 235 -1.15 -4.95 5.03
N ALA A 236 -0.85 -4.17 4.00
CA ALA A 236 -1.19 -4.48 2.62
C ALA A 236 -0.46 -5.74 2.10
N LYS A 237 0.57 -6.25 2.79
CA LYS A 237 1.40 -7.37 2.34
C LYS A 237 0.59 -8.66 2.21
N VAL A 238 0.02 -8.86 1.03
CA VAL A 238 -0.82 -9.99 0.67
C VAL A 238 -0.68 -10.30 -0.81
N THR A 239 -0.78 -11.58 -1.17
CA THR A 239 -0.90 -12.02 -2.56
C THR A 239 -2.35 -12.38 -2.81
N ARG A 240 -2.99 -11.76 -3.81
CA ARG A 240 -4.40 -11.97 -4.12
C ARG A 240 -4.62 -12.10 -5.62
N GLN A 241 -5.74 -12.71 -6.00
CA GLN A 241 -6.22 -12.70 -7.38
C GLN A 241 -7.10 -11.46 -7.59
N CYS A 242 -6.70 -10.59 -8.49
CA CYS A 242 -7.41 -9.38 -8.87
C CYS A 242 -8.02 -9.53 -10.26
N VAL A 243 -9.13 -8.83 -10.52
CA VAL A 243 -9.57 -8.55 -11.89
C VAL A 243 -8.49 -7.71 -12.57
N ASP A 244 -8.19 -8.03 -13.82
CA ASP A 244 -7.34 -7.18 -14.65
C ASP A 244 -8.11 -5.94 -15.12
N TRP A 245 -8.09 -4.91 -14.27
CA TRP A 245 -8.86 -3.68 -14.49
C TRP A 245 -8.52 -2.99 -15.81
N GLU A 246 -7.23 -2.93 -16.16
CA GLU A 246 -6.78 -2.28 -17.40
C GLU A 246 -7.26 -3.03 -18.65
N GLY A 247 -7.38 -4.36 -18.58
CA GLY A 247 -7.98 -5.18 -19.62
C GLY A 247 -9.51 -5.09 -19.67
N LEU A 248 -10.17 -4.89 -18.52
CA LEU A 248 -11.63 -4.82 -18.43
C LEU A 248 -12.20 -3.49 -18.95
N VAL A 249 -11.58 -2.35 -18.62
CA VAL A 249 -12.10 -1.01 -18.96
C VAL A 249 -12.43 -0.84 -20.45
N PRO A 250 -11.58 -1.23 -21.41
CA PRO A 250 -11.92 -1.15 -22.83
C PRO A 250 -13.19 -1.91 -23.23
N LEU A 251 -13.48 -3.04 -22.57
CA LEU A 251 -14.70 -3.82 -22.79
C LEU A 251 -15.92 -3.07 -22.28
N LEU A 252 -15.80 -2.43 -21.11
CA LEU A 252 -16.86 -1.60 -20.54
C LEU A 252 -17.22 -0.43 -21.45
N GLU A 253 -16.21 0.23 -22.05
CA GLU A 253 -16.42 1.35 -22.95
C GLU A 253 -17.23 0.99 -24.20
N THR A 254 -17.15 -0.25 -24.68
CA THR A 254 -18.00 -0.73 -25.80
C THR A 254 -19.50 -0.74 -25.46
N ARG A 255 -19.82 -0.78 -24.17
CA ARG A 255 -21.19 -0.77 -23.63
C ARG A 255 -21.53 0.54 -22.93
N ASN A 256 -20.72 1.58 -23.08
CA ASN A 256 -20.99 2.87 -22.46
C ASN A 256 -22.27 3.51 -23.05
N ILE A 257 -22.97 4.28 -22.22
CA ILE A 257 -24.11 5.11 -22.63
C ILE A 257 -23.74 6.56 -22.36
N ASP A 258 -23.86 7.42 -23.38
CA ASP A 258 -23.71 8.86 -23.19
C ASP A 258 -24.75 9.35 -22.16
N PRO A 259 -24.33 9.89 -21.01
CA PRO A 259 -25.25 10.35 -19.97
C PRO A 259 -26.26 11.37 -20.48
N LYS A 260 -25.89 12.20 -21.47
CA LYS A 260 -26.82 13.17 -22.08
C LYS A 260 -27.95 12.47 -22.82
N LYS A 261 -27.68 11.32 -23.44
CA LYS A 261 -28.72 10.51 -24.12
C LYS A 261 -29.58 9.77 -23.11
N LEU A 262 -29.01 9.35 -21.99
CA LEU A 262 -29.77 8.69 -20.93
C LEU A 262 -30.77 9.63 -20.26
N MET A 263 -30.42 10.90 -20.04
CA MET A 263 -31.29 11.89 -19.37
C MET A 263 -32.27 12.60 -20.31
N HIS A 264 -32.13 12.43 -21.63
CA HIS A 264 -32.98 13.10 -22.61
C HIS A 264 -34.36 12.42 -22.70
N ASN A 265 -35.43 13.11 -22.31
CA ASN A 265 -36.83 12.65 -22.32
C ASN A 265 -37.13 11.44 -21.40
N THR A 266 -36.30 11.16 -20.39
CA THR A 266 -36.45 10.05 -19.44
C THR A 266 -36.76 10.49 -18.01
N GLY A 267 -36.81 11.81 -17.76
CA GLY A 267 -37.35 12.33 -16.50
C GLY A 267 -38.84 12.02 -16.36
N PRO A 268 -39.38 11.91 -15.13
CA PRO A 268 -40.83 11.82 -14.94
C PRO A 268 -41.50 12.97 -15.69
N PRO A 269 -42.60 12.74 -16.45
CA PRO A 269 -43.27 13.80 -17.16
C PRO A 269 -43.65 14.91 -16.17
N THR A 270 -43.15 16.12 -16.44
CA THR A 270 -43.53 17.35 -15.74
C THR A 270 -45.00 17.67 -15.97
#